data_AF-A0A510L180-F1
#
_entry.id   AF-A0A510L180-F1
#
_cell.length_a   1.000
_cell.length_b   1.000
_cell.length_c   1.000
_cell.angle_alpha   90.00
_cell.angle_beta   90.00
_cell.angle_gamma   90.00
#
_symmetry.space_group_name_H-M   'P 1'
#
loop_
_entity.id
_entity.type
_entity.pdbx_description
1 polymer ?
#
loop_
_entity_poly.entity_id
_entity_poly.type
_entity_poly.pdbx_seq_one_letter_code
_entity_poly.pdbx_strand_id
1 'polypeptide(L)'
;MEKILKDFIYFTDNENIEKLNNEMCKNFYLKKEEIKDKNIKKVQFDNLTFGIYFSKADDNKGRILVLKNKKKIKCGHFSINGVKKEFYTDLYFLILHNNEKEKNIIFEELIEKILGVIKIKELNL
;
A
#
# COMPACT_ATOMS: atom_id res chain seq x y z
N MET A 1 23.98 9.30 5.30
CA MET A 1 23.74 9.59 3.87
C MET A 1 22.26 9.42 3.63
N GLU A 2 21.50 10.51 3.60
CA GLU A 2 20.06 10.48 3.35
C GLU A 2 19.80 9.96 1.94
N LYS A 3 19.24 8.74 1.82
CA LYS A 3 18.69 8.27 0.55
C LYS A 3 17.36 8.99 0.33
N ILE A 4 17.41 10.10 -0.38
CA ILE A 4 16.19 10.71 -0.94
C ILE A 4 15.61 9.68 -1.92
N LEU A 5 14.45 9.11 -1.58
CA LEU A 5 13.66 8.27 -2.49
C LEU A 5 13.29 9.09 -3.73
N LYS A 6 13.99 8.83 -4.83
CA LYS A 6 13.80 9.52 -6.12
C LYS A 6 12.63 8.94 -6.93
N ASP A 7 12.37 7.65 -6.79
CA ASP A 7 11.33 6.95 -7.53
C ASP A 7 10.07 6.76 -6.67
N PHE A 8 8.93 7.17 -7.21
CA PHE A 8 7.62 7.03 -6.56
C PHE A 8 7.03 5.62 -6.72
N ILE A 9 7.56 4.81 -7.65
CA ILE A 9 7.07 3.46 -7.97
C ILE A 9 8.22 2.47 -7.89
N TYR A 10 8.02 1.38 -7.16
CA TYR A 10 8.96 0.28 -6.96
C TYR A 10 8.38 -1.02 -7.50
N PHE A 11 9.06 -1.63 -8.48
CA PHE A 11 8.64 -2.90 -9.07
C PHE A 11 9.34 -4.08 -8.39
N THR A 12 8.59 -5.16 -8.16
CA THR A 12 9.05 -6.35 -7.43
C THR A 12 8.52 -7.63 -8.09
N ASP A 13 9.20 -8.76 -7.87
CA ASP A 13 8.75 -10.10 -8.27
C ASP A 13 8.88 -11.07 -7.08
N ASN A 14 8.01 -10.87 -6.09
CA ASN A 14 7.96 -11.67 -4.88
C ASN A 14 6.84 -12.70 -4.93
N GLU A 15 7.13 -13.90 -4.44
CA GLU A 15 6.20 -15.05 -4.42
C GLU A 15 5.14 -14.94 -3.32
N ASN A 16 5.46 -14.27 -2.22
CA ASN A 16 4.59 -14.16 -1.06
C ASN A 16 4.81 -12.85 -0.29
N ILE A 17 3.87 -12.54 0.60
CA ILE A 17 3.86 -11.29 1.35
C ILE A 17 5.06 -11.17 2.30
N GLU A 18 5.56 -12.28 2.84
CA GLU A 18 6.70 -12.27 3.75
C GLU A 18 7.98 -11.83 3.05
N LYS A 19 8.26 -12.36 1.85
CA LYS A 19 9.41 -11.96 1.04
C LYS A 19 9.31 -10.48 0.63
N LEU A 20 8.13 -10.04 0.18
CA LEU A 20 7.87 -8.63 -0.13
C LEU A 20 8.16 -7.73 1.08
N ASN A 21 7.67 -8.11 2.26
CA ASN A 21 7.85 -7.32 3.48
C ASN A 21 9.32 -7.24 3.90
N ASN A 22 10.04 -8.35 3.80
CA ASN A 22 11.47 -8.40 4.11
C ASN A 22 12.28 -7.51 3.14
N GLU A 23 11.93 -7.50 1.86
CA GLU A 23 12.53 -6.62 0.86
C GLU A 23 12.23 -5.15 1.15
N MET A 24 10.97 -4.81 1.46
CA MET A 24 10.58 -3.44 1.84
C MET A 24 11.34 -2.95 3.07
N CYS A 25 11.46 -3.76 4.12
CA CYS A 25 12.20 -3.38 5.32
C CYS A 25 13.67 -3.10 5.01
N LYS A 26 14.30 -3.88 4.13
CA LYS A 26 15.69 -3.70 3.72
C LYS A 26 15.89 -2.44 2.85
N ASN A 27 15.00 -2.22 1.90
CA ASN A 27 15.17 -1.16 0.90
C ASN A 27 14.77 0.22 1.41
N PHE A 28 13.77 0.28 2.29
CA PHE A 28 13.20 1.52 2.81
C PHE A 28 13.48 1.75 4.29
N TYR A 29 14.32 0.92 4.92
CA TYR A 29 14.74 1.03 6.33
C TYR A 29 13.56 1.11 7.32
N LEU A 30 12.51 0.34 7.05
CA LEU A 30 11.27 0.34 7.83
C LEU A 30 11.38 -0.58 9.05
N LYS A 31 10.61 -0.27 10.08
CA LYS A 31 10.48 -1.14 11.26
C LYS A 31 9.77 -2.44 10.89
N LYS A 32 10.38 -3.58 11.20
CA LYS A 32 9.82 -4.92 10.87
C LYS A 32 8.43 -5.14 11.47
N GLU A 33 8.15 -4.54 12.62
CA GLU A 33 6.85 -4.62 13.28
C GLU A 33 5.73 -3.90 12.54
N GLU A 34 6.05 -2.87 11.74
CA GLU A 34 5.08 -2.08 10.96
C GLU A 34 4.73 -2.78 9.65
N ILE A 35 5.70 -3.45 9.01
CA ILE A 35 5.53 -4.10 7.70
C ILE A 35 5.22 -5.59 7.87
N LYS A 36 3.98 -5.89 8.27
CA LYS A 36 3.43 -7.25 8.43
C LYS A 36 2.06 -7.36 7.79
N ASP A 37 1.68 -8.55 7.31
CA ASP A 37 0.37 -8.80 6.67
C ASP A 37 -0.82 -8.29 7.51
N LYS A 38 -0.76 -8.54 8.83
CA LYS A 38 -1.79 -8.08 9.78
C LYS A 38 -1.97 -6.55 9.82
N ASN A 39 -0.95 -5.79 9.45
CA ASN A 39 -0.96 -4.34 9.46
C ASN A 39 -1.36 -3.74 8.09
N ILE A 40 -1.50 -4.57 7.04
CA ILE A 40 -1.94 -4.09 5.74
C ILE A 40 -3.41 -3.69 5.84
N LYS A 41 -3.69 -2.41 5.58
CA LYS A 41 -5.05 -1.96 5.27
C LYS A 41 -5.40 -2.46 3.86
N LYS A 42 -6.42 -3.29 3.77
CA LYS A 42 -6.86 -3.93 2.53
C LYS A 42 -8.02 -3.12 1.97
N VAL A 43 -7.88 -2.63 0.74
CA VAL A 43 -8.85 -1.74 0.10
C VAL A 43 -9.29 -2.36 -1.22
N GLN A 44 -10.60 -2.31 -1.47
CA GLN A 44 -11.21 -2.74 -2.72
C GLN A 44 -12.22 -1.70 -3.18
N PHE A 45 -12.05 -1.19 -4.39
CA PHE A 45 -13.00 -0.35 -5.11
C PHE A 45 -13.27 -0.99 -6.47
N ASP A 46 -14.48 -1.50 -6.66
CA ASP A 46 -14.85 -2.24 -7.87
C ASP A 46 -13.79 -3.34 -8.19
N ASN A 47 -13.10 -3.23 -9.32
CA ASN A 47 -12.08 -4.16 -9.79
C ASN A 47 -10.66 -3.83 -9.30
N LEU A 48 -10.47 -2.70 -8.61
CA LEU A 48 -9.18 -2.27 -8.08
C LEU A 48 -9.01 -2.74 -6.63
N THR A 49 -8.04 -3.62 -6.39
CA THR A 49 -7.65 -4.07 -5.05
C THR A 49 -6.21 -3.70 -4.75
N PHE A 50 -5.96 -3.16 -3.56
CA PHE A 50 -4.60 -2.83 -3.11
C PHE A 50 -4.44 -2.92 -1.59
N GLY A 51 -3.20 -3.10 -1.17
CA GLY A 51 -2.79 -3.01 0.24
C GLY A 51 -2.20 -1.65 0.56
N ILE A 52 -2.33 -1.20 1.80
CA ILE A 52 -1.64 -0.02 2.30
C ILE A 52 -0.87 -0.36 3.56
N TYR A 53 0.41 -0.02 3.56
CA TYR A 53 1.27 0.04 4.73
C TYR A 53 1.36 1.47 5.23
N PHE A 54 1.31 1.62 6.55
CA PHE A 54 1.63 2.87 7.22
C PHE A 54 2.92 2.67 8.00
N SER A 55 3.88 3.57 7.80
CA SER A 55 5.14 3.51 8.54
C SER A 55 5.51 4.89 9.04
N LYS A 56 5.96 4.93 10.29
CA LYS A 56 6.37 6.17 10.92
C LYS A 56 7.79 6.51 10.47
N ALA A 57 7.98 7.65 9.82
CA ALA A 57 9.28 8.06 9.31
C ALA A 57 9.54 9.53 9.65
N ASP A 58 10.70 9.80 10.25
CA ASP A 58 11.14 11.16 10.62
C ASP A 58 11.60 11.95 9.36
N ASP A 59 12.18 11.23 8.39
CA ASP A 59 12.63 11.73 7.08
C ASP A 59 11.66 11.29 5.95
N ASN A 60 11.62 12.02 4.83
CA ASN A 60 10.72 11.73 3.68
C ASN A 60 9.21 11.90 3.96
N LYS A 61 8.87 12.92 4.76
CA LYS A 61 7.50 13.31 5.17
C LYS A 61 6.52 13.41 3.99
N GLY A 62 5.29 12.97 4.19
CA GLY A 62 4.22 13.10 3.19
C GLY A 62 4.38 12.24 1.93
N ARG A 63 5.37 11.36 1.86
CA ARG A 63 5.62 10.56 0.66
C ARG A 63 4.79 9.28 0.66
N ILE A 64 4.21 9.01 -0.51
CA ILE A 64 3.60 7.75 -0.85
C ILE A 64 4.53 7.03 -1.81
N LEU A 65 4.92 5.81 -1.46
CA LEU A 65 5.62 4.90 -2.36
C LEU A 65 4.63 3.88 -2.88
N VAL A 66 4.59 3.72 -4.20
CA VAL A 66 3.79 2.70 -4.86
C VAL A 66 4.68 1.48 -5.05
N LEU A 67 4.22 0.31 -4.63
CA LEU A 67 4.89 -0.95 -4.91
C LEU A 67 4.00 -1.80 -5.82
N LYS A 68 4.56 -2.19 -6.96
CA LYS A 68 3.89 -3.06 -7.93
C LYS A 68 4.64 -4.38 -7.99
N ASN A 69 4.02 -5.43 -7.45
CA ASN A 69 4.49 -6.78 -7.64
C ASN A 69 4.07 -7.28 -9.04
N LYS A 70 4.87 -8.17 -9.62
CA LYS A 70 4.59 -8.76 -10.93
C LYS A 70 3.35 -9.64 -10.92
N LYS A 71 3.09 -10.32 -9.81
CA LYS A 71 1.95 -11.23 -9.62
C LYS A 71 1.15 -10.84 -8.40
N LYS A 72 -0.16 -11.12 -8.42
CA LYS A 72 -1.00 -11.01 -7.24
C LYS A 72 -0.58 -12.04 -6.21
N ILE A 73 -0.31 -11.60 -4.99
CA ILE A 73 0.05 -12.44 -3.86
C ILE A 73 -1.03 -12.35 -2.78
N LYS A 74 -1.21 -13.44 -2.03
CA LYS A 74 -2.14 -13.47 -0.91
C LYS A 74 -1.62 -12.57 0.21
N CYS A 75 -2.44 -11.64 0.67
CA CYS A 75 -2.15 -10.84 1.85
C CYS A 75 -3.40 -10.76 2.73
N GLY A 76 -3.73 -11.88 3.37
CA GLY A 76 -4.84 -11.99 4.31
C GLY A 76 -6.20 -12.27 3.68
N HIS A 77 -7.24 -11.89 4.43
CA HIS A 77 -8.64 -12.24 4.13
C HIS A 77 -9.56 -11.08 4.51
N PHE A 78 -10.75 -11.04 3.91
CA PHE A 78 -11.85 -10.16 4.31
C PHE A 78 -13.14 -10.98 4.41
N SER A 79 -14.14 -10.48 5.14
CA SER A 79 -15.42 -11.15 5.29
C SER A 79 -16.53 -10.31 4.68
N ILE A 80 -17.31 -10.87 3.75
CA ILE A 80 -18.54 -10.27 3.23
C ILE A 80 -19.67 -11.22 3.59
N ASN A 81 -20.69 -10.71 4.30
CA ASN A 81 -21.88 -11.49 4.71
C ASN A 81 -21.50 -12.79 5.46
N GLY A 82 -20.48 -12.74 6.32
CA GLY A 82 -19.99 -13.89 7.08
C GLY A 82 -19.08 -14.85 6.29
N VAL A 83 -18.95 -14.70 4.97
CA VAL A 83 -18.06 -15.53 4.15
C VAL A 83 -16.67 -14.92 4.11
N LYS A 84 -15.68 -15.66 4.61
CA LYS A 84 -14.26 -15.30 4.55
C LYS A 84 -13.73 -15.54 3.14
N LYS A 85 -13.27 -14.48 2.48
CA LYS A 85 -12.62 -14.51 1.17
C LYS A 85 -11.15 -14.16 1.29
N GLU A 86 -10.32 -14.81 0.49
CA GLU A 86 -8.90 -14.49 0.41
C GLU A 86 -8.70 -13.15 -0.31
N PHE A 87 -7.78 -12.33 0.21
CA PHE A 87 -7.43 -11.05 -0.40
C PHE A 87 -6.12 -11.20 -1.17
N TYR A 88 -6.18 -10.95 -2.48
CA TYR A 88 -5.04 -10.97 -3.37
C TYR A 88 -4.85 -9.60 -4.02
N THR A 89 -3.62 -9.13 -4.01
CA THR A 89 -3.24 -7.93 -4.75
C THR A 89 -1.79 -8.01 -5.19
N ASP A 90 -1.47 -7.24 -6.21
CA ASP A 90 -0.13 -6.98 -6.70
C ASP A 90 0.25 -5.50 -6.54
N LEU A 91 -0.62 -4.69 -5.95
CA LEU A 91 -0.46 -3.25 -5.78
C LEU A 91 -0.49 -2.89 -4.29
N TYR A 92 0.53 -2.18 -3.84
CA TYR A 92 0.66 -1.73 -2.48
C TYR A 92 1.06 -0.26 -2.42
N PHE A 93 0.56 0.47 -1.44
CA PHE A 93 0.99 1.82 -1.13
C PHE A 93 1.67 1.83 0.23
N LEU A 94 2.86 2.39 0.33
CA LEU A 94 3.53 2.66 1.59
C LEU A 94 3.43 4.15 1.86
N ILE A 95 2.65 4.51 2.89
CA ILE A 95 2.46 5.88 3.35
C ILE A 95 3.42 6.13 4.51
N LEU A 96 4.34 7.08 4.30
CA LEU A 96 5.27 7.55 5.31
C LEU A 96 4.67 8.76 6.03
N HIS A 97 4.58 8.70 7.35
CA HIS A 97 3.94 9.75 8.16
C HIS A 97 4.68 9.99 9.49
N ASN A 98 4.55 11.18 10.08
CA ASN A 98 5.13 11.48 11.39
C ASN A 98 4.15 11.23 12.54
N ASN A 99 2.88 11.48 12.28
CA ASN A 99 1.82 11.39 13.28
C ASN A 99 0.50 10.90 12.67
N GLU A 100 -0.46 10.62 13.54
CA GLU A 100 -1.76 10.05 13.16
C GLU A 100 -2.62 11.02 12.35
N LYS A 101 -2.54 12.33 12.62
CA LYS A 101 -3.30 13.34 11.88
C LYS A 101 -2.84 13.42 10.42
N GLU A 102 -1.53 13.49 10.21
CA GLU A 102 -0.92 13.49 8.87
C GLU A 102 -1.23 12.19 8.12
N LYS A 103 -1.13 11.04 8.80
CA LYS A 103 -1.48 9.73 8.23
C LYS A 103 -2.88 9.73 7.62
N ASN A 104 -3.86 10.26 8.36
CA ASN A 104 -5.26 10.28 7.92
C ASN A 104 -5.45 11.22 6.74
N ILE A 105 -4.84 12.40 6.76
CA ILE A 105 -4.91 13.36 5.64
C ILE A 105 -4.34 12.73 4.35
N ILE A 106 -3.14 12.14 4.41
CA ILE A 106 -2.52 11.50 3.23
C ILE A 106 -3.37 10.33 2.72
N PHE A 107 -3.94 9.55 3.64
CA PHE A 107 -4.82 8.45 3.28
C PHE A 107 -6.09 8.95 2.56
N GLU A 108 -6.78 9.95 3.11
CA GLU A 108 -7.98 10.54 2.52
C GLU A 108 -7.70 11.11 1.13
N GLU A 109 -6.63 11.90 0.98
CA GLU A 109 -6.22 12.45 -0.32
C GLU A 109 -5.90 11.35 -1.36
N LEU A 110 -5.26 10.25 -0.93
CA LEU A 110 -4.98 9.11 -1.81
C LEU A 110 -6.28 8.47 -2.30
N ILE A 111 -7.24 8.24 -1.39
CA ILE A 111 -8.53 7.65 -1.73
C ILE A 111 -9.31 8.58 -2.68
N GLU A 112 -9.38 9.89 -2.39
CA GLU A 112 -10.06 10.85 -3.24
C GLU A 112 -9.50 10.90 -4.66
N LYS A 113 -8.16 10.92 -4.80
CA LYS A 113 -7.48 10.90 -6.11
C LYS A 113 -7.81 9.61 -6.88
N ILE A 114 -7.78 8.46 -6.23
CA ILE A 114 -8.12 7.17 -6.86
C ILE A 114 -9.58 7.17 -7.32
N LEU A 115 -10.51 7.60 -6.47
CA LEU A 115 -11.94 7.67 -6.80
C LEU A 115 -12.21 8.67 -7.95
N GLY A 116 -11.51 9.80 -7.97
CA GLY A 116 -11.59 10.77 -9.06
C GLY A 116 -11.20 10.15 -10.41
N VAL A 117 -10.10 9.39 -10.45
CA VAL A 117 -9.66 8.69 -11.66
C VAL A 117 -10.65 7.62 -12.10
N ILE A 118 -11.22 6.85 -11.16
CA ILE A 118 -12.22 5.82 -11.46
C ILE A 118 -13.48 6.44 -12.07
N LYS A 119 -14.04 7.48 -11.43
CA LYS A 119 -15.23 8.19 -11.93
C LYS A 119 -15.05 8.76 -13.34
N ILE A 120 -13.88 9.33 -13.64
CA ILE A 120 -13.58 9.85 -14.99
C ILE A 120 -13.61 8.73 -16.04
N LYS A 121 -13.14 7.52 -15.70
CA LYS A 121 -13.18 6.39 -16.63
C LYS A 121 -14.60 5.91 -16.90
N GLU A 122 -15.46 5.86 -15.89
CA GLU A 122 -16.86 5.46 -16.04
C GLU A 122 -17.65 6.44 -16.92
N LEU A 123 -17.35 7.74 -16.86
CA LEU A 123 -18.00 8.76 -17.69
C LEU A 123 -17.56 8.74 -19.17
N ASN A 124 -16.39 8.15 -19.45
CA ASN A 124 -15.80 8.09 -20.79
C ASN A 124 -16.02 6.73 -21.49
N LEU A 125 -16.81 5.84 -20.88
CA LEU A 125 -17.21 4.51 -21.39
C LEU A 125 -18.69 4.54 -21.78
#